data_AF-A0A8J7KFA7-F1
#
_entry.id   AF-A0A8J7KFA7-F1
#
_cell.length_a   1.000
_cell.length_b   1.000
_cell.length_c   1.000
_cell.angle_alpha   90.00
_cell.angle_beta   90.00
_cell.angle_gamma   90.00
#
_symmetry.space_group_name_H-M   'P 1'
#
loop_
_entity.id
_entity.type
_entity.pdbx_description
1 polymer ?
#
loop_
_entity_poly.entity_id
_entity_poly.type
_entity_poly.pdbx_seq_one_letter_code
_entity_poly.pdbx_strand_id
1 'polypeptide(L)' 'MQGQGKTTQGHYFQRYLSLIPVLAVLAISVAFTTWVLFNAAFPDLLFHPMP' A
#
# COMPACT_ATOMS: atom_id res chain seq x y z
N MET A 1 -18.39 2.32 -33.89
CA MET A 1 -16.99 2.29 -33.42
C MET A 1 -16.83 3.25 -32.24
N GLN A 2 -17.06 2.79 -31.00
CA GLN A 2 -16.81 3.58 -29.78
C GLN A 2 -17.03 2.65 -28.57
N GLY A 3 -15.98 2.36 -27.79
CA GLY A 3 -16.10 1.56 -26.56
C GLY A 3 -14.81 0.93 -26.03
N GLN A 4 -13.81 0.64 -26.87
CA GLN A 4 -12.61 -0.12 -26.45
C GLN A 4 -11.44 0.71 -25.92
N GLY A 5 -11.49 2.04 -26.01
CA GLY A 5 -10.37 2.91 -25.59
C GLY A 5 -10.17 3.00 -24.07
N LYS A 6 -11.26 2.96 -23.29
CA LYS A 6 -11.22 3.17 -21.83
C LYS A 6 -10.69 1.97 -21.06
N THR A 7 -11.03 0.75 -21.48
CA THR A 7 -10.59 -0.50 -20.82
C THR A 7 -9.08 -0.72 -20.99
N THR A 8 -8.55 -0.33 -22.15
CA THR A 8 -7.14 -0.47 -22.51
C THR A 8 -6.24 0.42 -21.66
N GLN A 9 -6.65 1.66 -21.37
CA GLN A 9 -5.89 2.57 -20.50
C GLN A 9 -5.79 2.07 -19.05
N GLY A 10 -6.90 1.57 -18.49
CA GLY A 10 -6.92 1.00 -17.14
C GLY A 10 -5.99 -0.21 -16.99
N HIS A 11 -5.93 -1.05 -18.02
CA HIS A 11 -5.04 -2.21 -18.04
C HIS A 11 -3.55 -1.83 -18.04
N TYR A 12 -3.14 -0.82 -18.82
CA TYR A 12 -1.76 -0.32 -18.79
C TYR A 12 -1.39 0.31 -17.44
N PHE A 13 -2.32 1.02 -16.81
CA PHE A 13 -2.13 1.56 -15.47
C PHE A 13 -1.97 0.46 -14.41
N GLN A 14 -2.80 -0.57 -14.44
CA GLN A 14 -2.64 -1.74 -13.57
C GLN A 14 -1.31 -2.46 -13.78
N ARG A 15 -0.86 -2.57 -15.03
CA ARG A 15 0.45 -3.15 -15.36
C ARG A 15 1.60 -2.31 -14.80
N TYR A 16 1.49 -0.99 -14.85
CA TYR A 16 2.45 -0.08 -14.23
C TYR A 16 2.47 -0.22 -12.70
N LEU A 17 1.31 -0.28 -12.06
CA LEU A 17 1.20 -0.53 -10.61
C LEU A 17 1.80 -1.87 -10.20
N SER A 18 1.76 -2.86 -11.08
CA SER A 18 2.30 -4.20 -10.84
C SER A 18 3.83 -4.31 -11.05
N LEU A 19 4.50 -3.22 -11.44
CA LEU A 19 5.95 -3.21 -11.54
C LEU A 19 6.58 -3.36 -10.15
N ILE A 20 7.58 -4.24 -10.04
CA ILE A 20 8.33 -4.51 -8.81
C ILE A 20 8.72 -3.22 -8.05
N PRO A 21 9.33 -2.19 -8.66
CA PRO A 21 9.70 -0.97 -7.94
C PRO A 21 8.48 -0.20 -7.41
N VAL A 22 7.36 -0.20 -8.14
CA VAL A 22 6.15 0.52 -7.72
C VAL A 22 5.48 -0.22 -6.56
N LEU A 23 5.38 -1.55 -6.64
CA LEU A 23 4.88 -2.37 -5.54
C LEU A 23 5.76 -2.27 -4.30
N ALA A 24 7.09 -2.23 -4.44
CA ALA A 24 8.00 -2.08 -3.31
C ALA A 24 7.76 -0.77 -2.55
N VAL A 25 7.63 0.35 -3.26
CA VAL A 25 7.34 1.65 -2.66
C VAL A 25 5.97 1.65 -1.99
N LEU A 26 4.94 1.10 -2.64
CA LEU A 26 3.60 0.98 -2.05
C LEU A 26 3.61 0.12 -0.78
N ALA A 27 4.28 -1.03 -0.81
CA ALA A 27 4.37 -1.93 0.34
C ALA A 27 5.08 -1.27 1.53
N ILE A 28 6.22 -0.60 1.29
CA ILE A 28 6.96 0.11 2.34
C ILE A 28 6.13 1.26 2.90
N SER A 29 5.44 2.02 2.04
CA SER A 29 4.56 3.12 2.46
C SER A 29 3.42 2.64 3.36
N VAL A 30 2.77 1.53 2.99
CA VAL A 30 1.70 0.91 3.80
C VAL A 30 2.25 0.38 5.13
N ALA A 31 3.38 -0.33 5.10
CA ALA A 31 4.02 -0.85 6.31
C ALA A 31 4.43 0.26 7.27
N PHE A 32 5.03 1.33 6.75
CA PHE A 32 5.43 2.50 7.53
C PHE A 32 4.22 3.22 8.11
N THR A 33 3.18 3.46 7.32
CA THR A 33 1.94 4.10 7.80
C THR A 33 1.29 3.27 8.89
N THR A 34 1.26 1.94 8.73
CA THR A 34 0.73 1.03 9.75
C THR A 34 1.56 1.12 11.03
N TRP A 35 2.89 1.13 10.93
CA TRP A 35 3.80 1.28 12.06
C TRP A 35 3.61 2.61 12.78
N VAL A 36 3.51 3.73 12.05
CA VAL A 36 3.27 5.06 12.61
C VAL A 36 1.93 5.12 13.35
N LEU A 37 0.85 4.64 12.74
CA LEU A 37 -0.47 4.65 13.36
C LEU A 37 -0.52 3.75 14.60
N PHE A 38 0.12 2.60 14.55
CA PHE A 38 0.22 1.70 15.71
C PHE A 38 0.98 2.36 16.85
N ASN A 39 2.14 2.98 16.56
CA ASN A 39 2.93 3.67 17.56
C ASN A 39 2.26 4.96 18.07
N ALA A 40 1.40 5.60 17.28
CA ALA A 40 0.60 6.73 17.73
C ALA A 40 -0.53 6.31 18.68
N ALA A 41 -1.17 5.16 18.42
CA ALA A 41 -2.24 4.62 19.27
C ALA A 41 -1.71 3.93 20.54
N PHE A 42 -0.56 3.27 20.45
CA PHE A 42 0.09 2.53 21.53
C PHE A 42 1.56 2.95 21.68
N PRO A 43 1.82 4.19 22.14
CA PRO A 43 3.18 4.76 22.17
C PRO A 43 4.14 4.06 23.14
N ASP A 44 3.61 3.43 24.19
CA ASP A 44 4.40 2.79 25.26
C ASP A 44 4.27 1.27 25.27
N LEU A 45 4.04 0.65 24.10
CA LEU A 45 3.99 -0.81 23.97
C LEU A 45 5.41 -1.42 23.88
N LEU A 46 6.23 -1.17 24.90
CA LEU A 46 7.57 -1.77 25.01
C LEU A 46 7.50 -3.28 25.32
N PHE A 47 6.46 -3.69 26.04
CA PHE A 47 6.18 -5.08 26.37
C PHE A 47 4.69 -5.38 26.14
N HIS A 48 4.38 -6.63 25.81
CA HIS A 48 2.99 -7.07 25.84
C HIS A 48 2.54 -7.11 27.31
N PRO A 49 1.38 -6.53 27.67
CA PRO A 49 0.91 -6.55 29.05
C PRO A 49 0.72 -8.01 29.49
N MET A 50 1.29 -8.35 30.64
CA MET A 50 1.10 -9.68 31.23
C MET A 50 -0.34 -9.78 31.78
N PRO A 51 -0.99 -10.95 31.65
CA PRO A 51 -2.38 -11.16 32.04
C PRO A 51 -2.61 -11.06 33.56
#